data_AF-S2JCT5-F1
#
_entry.id   AF-S2JCT5-F1
#
_cell.length_a   1.000
_cell.length_b   1.000
_cell.length_c   1.000
_cell.angle_alpha   90.00
_cell.angle_beta   90.00
_cell.angle_gamma   90.00
#
_symmetry.space_group_name_H-M   'P 1'
#
loop_
_entity.id
_entity.type
_entity.pdbx_description
1 polymer ?
#
loop_
_entity_poly.entity_id
_entity_poly.type
_entity_poly.pdbx_seq_one_letter_code
_entity_poly.pdbx_strand_id
1 'polypeptide(L)'
;TSSSRNPANTKKGSKKPYDKQKRQHASSHSSSSSIASDDAQLKPRSKASISKKKAVELLSDDQKRANHIASEQKRRANIRIGFEKLVDIVPTLSNGHRSEALILQKCEELLSKQNIQNANILCVVAVEHLRQLVESKTLLKEKARTLQLMLGEM
;
A
#
# COMPACT_ATOMS: atom_id res chain seq x y z
N THR A 1 -9.77 25.71 -59.27
CA THR A 1 -8.84 25.25 -58.22
C THR A 1 -8.86 26.26 -57.09
N SER A 2 -9.16 25.78 -55.88
CA SER A 2 -8.80 26.32 -54.55
C SER A 2 -8.85 27.83 -54.23
N SER A 3 -9.63 28.13 -53.17
CA SER A 3 -9.35 29.11 -52.11
C SER A 3 -9.53 30.60 -52.48
N SER A 4 -10.04 31.50 -51.65
CA SER A 4 -10.23 31.52 -50.19
C SER A 4 -11.31 32.57 -49.87
N ARG A 5 -12.21 32.27 -48.93
CA ARG A 5 -13.15 33.26 -48.36
C ARG A 5 -12.48 33.92 -47.15
N ASN A 6 -12.54 35.24 -47.06
CA ASN A 6 -12.51 35.97 -45.79
C ASN A 6 -13.05 37.39 -45.98
N PRO A 7 -14.11 37.80 -45.26
CA PRO A 7 -14.36 39.20 -44.98
C PRO A 7 -14.01 39.53 -43.53
N ALA A 8 -13.42 40.71 -43.36
CA ALA A 8 -13.06 41.32 -42.09
C ALA A 8 -14.31 41.69 -41.25
N ASN A 9 -14.18 41.61 -39.92
CA ASN A 9 -14.96 42.50 -39.04
C ASN A 9 -14.21 42.81 -37.74
N THR A 10 -13.91 44.08 -37.58
CA THR A 10 -13.44 44.77 -36.37
C THR A 10 -14.50 44.75 -35.28
N LYS A 11 -14.15 44.47 -34.01
CA LYS A 11 -14.85 45.03 -32.83
C LYS A 11 -14.01 44.94 -31.55
N LYS A 12 -13.74 46.13 -30.98
CA LYS A 12 -13.28 46.38 -29.61
C LYS A 12 -14.27 45.81 -28.59
N GLY A 13 -13.78 45.28 -27.47
CA GLY A 13 -14.64 44.81 -26.37
C GLY A 13 -13.90 44.47 -25.08
N SER A 14 -13.69 45.49 -24.25
CA SER A 14 -13.93 45.52 -22.79
C SER A 14 -13.38 44.42 -21.87
N LYS A 15 -12.37 44.78 -21.07
CA LYS A 15 -11.96 44.09 -19.83
C LYS A 15 -13.14 44.05 -18.85
N LYS A 16 -13.48 42.87 -18.31
CA LYS A 16 -14.42 42.71 -17.18
C LYS A 16 -13.67 42.41 -15.87
N PRO A 17 -14.14 42.92 -14.73
CA PRO A 17 -13.48 42.76 -13.43
C PRO A 17 -13.84 41.41 -12.79
N TYR A 18 -12.89 40.83 -12.05
CA TYR A 18 -13.14 39.66 -11.19
C TYR A 18 -13.84 40.11 -9.91
N ASP A 19 -15.03 39.55 -9.66
CA ASP A 19 -15.83 39.78 -8.45
C ASP A 19 -15.55 38.67 -7.40
N LYS A 20 -15.43 39.09 -6.14
CA LYS A 20 -14.99 38.31 -4.99
C LYS A 20 -16.22 37.95 -4.17
N GLN A 21 -16.81 36.77 -4.39
CA GLN A 21 -17.95 36.30 -3.60
C GLN A 21 -17.67 35.00 -2.82
N LYS A 22 -17.61 35.22 -1.50
CA LYS A 22 -17.66 34.34 -0.34
C LYS A 22 -18.65 33.17 -0.53
N ARG A 23 -18.15 31.94 -0.74
CA ARG A 23 -18.96 30.72 -0.60
C ARG A 23 -18.83 30.17 0.82
N GLN A 24 -19.95 30.21 1.55
CA GLN A 24 -20.16 29.52 2.81
C GLN A 24 -20.28 28.02 2.49
N HIS A 25 -19.40 27.20 3.07
CA HIS A 25 -19.51 25.74 3.00
C HIS A 25 -20.25 25.24 4.25
N ALA A 26 -21.45 24.73 4.04
CA ALA A 26 -22.11 23.82 4.98
C ALA A 26 -21.32 22.51 5.00
N SER A 27 -20.81 22.13 6.17
CA SER A 27 -20.11 20.87 6.41
C SER A 27 -21.06 19.84 7.01
N SER A 28 -21.44 18.83 6.21
CA SER A 28 -21.98 17.58 6.70
C SER A 28 -20.91 16.48 6.60
N HIS A 29 -20.89 15.61 7.61
CA HIS A 29 -20.11 14.37 7.76
C HIS A 29 -18.72 14.51 8.40
N SER A 30 -18.72 14.51 9.75
CA SER A 30 -17.64 13.89 10.53
C SER A 30 -18.22 12.69 11.28
N SER A 31 -17.81 11.49 10.88
CA SER A 31 -17.99 10.27 11.66
C SER A 31 -16.85 10.20 12.68
N SER A 32 -17.14 10.58 13.92
CA SER A 32 -16.28 10.31 15.07
C SER A 32 -16.86 9.13 15.84
N SER A 33 -16.17 8.00 15.75
CA SER A 33 -16.31 6.88 16.66
C SER A 33 -15.35 7.12 17.82
N SER A 34 -15.86 7.57 18.96
CA SER A 34 -15.10 7.62 20.21
C SER A 34 -15.86 6.87 21.29
N ILE A 35 -15.22 5.77 21.72
CA ILE A 35 -15.65 4.81 22.71
C ILE A 35 -15.65 5.50 24.08
N ALA A 36 -16.71 5.27 24.85
CA ALA A 36 -16.94 5.82 26.17
C ALA A 36 -15.96 5.23 27.22
N SER A 37 -15.52 6.08 28.14
CA SER A 37 -15.12 5.68 29.49
C SER A 37 -15.30 6.87 30.43
N ASP A 38 -16.10 6.63 31.47
CA ASP A 38 -16.33 7.45 32.65
C ASP A 38 -15.02 7.80 33.38
N ASP A 39 -14.89 9.05 33.88
CA ASP A 39 -14.56 9.32 35.30
C ASP A 39 -14.68 10.82 35.67
N ALA A 40 -15.37 11.06 36.79
CA ALA A 40 -15.26 12.15 37.77
C ALA A 40 -15.04 13.63 37.37
N GLN A 41 -16.17 14.34 37.32
CA GLN A 41 -16.47 15.66 37.92
C GLN A 41 -15.43 16.31 38.86
N LEU A 42 -14.81 17.44 38.45
CA LEU A 42 -14.50 18.60 39.33
C LEU A 42 -14.46 19.93 38.53
N LYS A 43 -15.24 20.93 38.97
CA LYS A 43 -15.33 22.30 38.42
C LYS A 43 -14.25 23.24 39.01
N PRO A 44 -13.97 24.40 38.37
CA PRO A 44 -12.70 25.13 38.48
C PRO A 44 -12.69 26.22 39.57
N ARG A 45 -11.52 26.46 40.20
CA ARG A 45 -11.31 27.60 41.11
C ARG A 45 -10.11 28.48 40.68
N SER A 46 -10.50 29.59 40.07
CA SER A 46 -9.91 30.93 39.94
C SER A 46 -8.48 31.28 40.42
N LYS A 47 -7.83 32.07 39.55
CA LYS A 47 -6.95 33.24 39.74
C LYS A 47 -5.43 33.02 39.98
N ALA A 48 -4.71 33.49 38.95
CA ALA A 48 -3.50 34.30 39.02
C ALA A 48 -2.26 33.71 39.71
N SER A 49 -1.47 33.00 38.90
CA SER A 49 -0.01 33.16 38.95
C SER A 49 0.50 33.31 37.51
N ILE A 50 0.79 34.57 37.16
CA ILE A 50 1.55 34.98 35.99
C ILE A 50 2.97 34.43 36.20
N SER A 51 3.17 33.19 35.77
CA SER A 51 4.49 32.59 35.62
C SER A 51 4.54 32.13 34.17
N LYS A 52 5.42 32.79 33.41
CA LYS A 52 5.71 32.67 31.98
C LYS A 52 5.59 31.22 31.47
N LYS A 53 4.36 30.76 31.25
CA LYS A 53 4.09 29.64 30.36
C LYS A 53 4.40 30.24 29.00
N LYS A 54 5.62 29.95 28.52
CA LYS A 54 5.99 30.04 27.12
C LYS A 54 4.75 29.55 26.38
N ALA A 55 4.00 30.50 25.80
CA ALA A 55 2.86 30.15 24.99
C ALA A 55 3.40 29.07 24.07
N VAL A 56 2.81 27.88 24.11
CA VAL A 56 3.11 26.85 23.12
C VAL A 56 2.66 27.51 21.83
N GLU A 57 3.61 28.18 21.22
CA GLU A 57 3.41 29.00 20.05
C GLU A 57 3.05 27.97 19.00
N LEU A 58 1.77 27.96 18.64
CA LEU A 58 1.32 27.35 17.40
C LEU A 58 2.39 27.69 16.36
N LEU A 59 3.04 26.66 15.80
CA LEU A 59 4.12 26.83 14.83
C LEU A 59 3.78 28.02 13.93
N SER A 60 4.67 29.02 13.85
CA SER A 60 4.40 30.18 12.99
C SER A 60 4.12 29.70 11.57
N ASP A 61 3.41 30.49 10.77
CA ASP A 61 3.06 30.02 9.41
C ASP A 61 4.31 29.71 8.58
N ASP A 62 5.41 30.41 8.83
CA ASP A 62 6.73 30.10 8.27
C ASP A 62 7.32 28.81 8.82
N GLN A 63 7.19 28.55 10.12
CA GLN A 63 7.65 27.31 10.75
C GLN A 63 6.82 26.09 10.29
N LYS A 64 5.51 26.25 10.10
CA LYS A 64 4.64 25.21 9.50
C LYS A 64 5.07 24.92 8.06
N ARG A 65 5.33 25.96 7.27
CA ARG A 65 5.81 25.80 5.88
C ARG A 65 7.14 25.06 5.84
N ALA A 66 8.09 25.45 6.69
CA ALA A 66 9.39 24.79 6.80
C ALA A 66 9.25 23.32 7.23
N ASN A 67 8.42 23.04 8.25
CA ASN A 67 8.19 21.68 8.73
C ASN A 67 7.50 20.80 7.68
N HIS A 68 6.52 21.35 6.95
CA HIS A 68 5.86 20.66 5.84
C HIS A 68 6.85 20.26 4.75
N ILE A 69 7.72 21.18 4.32
CA ILE A 69 8.76 20.90 3.33
C ILE A 69 9.71 19.80 3.83
N ALA A 70 10.21 19.93 5.07
CA ALA A 70 11.12 18.95 5.65
C ALA A 70 10.48 17.56 5.79
N SER A 71 9.23 17.51 6.25
CA SER A 71 8.48 16.25 6.40
C SER A 71 8.24 15.58 5.06
N GLU A 72 7.90 16.35 4.03
CA GLU A 72 7.69 15.82 2.68
C GLU A 72 9.00 15.37 2.02
N GLN A 73 10.10 16.09 2.22
CA GLN A 73 11.43 15.66 1.78
C GLN A 73 11.83 14.33 2.42
N LYS A 74 11.64 14.19 3.74
CA LYS A 74 11.88 12.95 4.47
C LYS A 74 10.99 11.82 3.95
N ARG A 75 9.70 12.07 3.75
CA ARG A 75 8.75 11.10 3.19
C ARG A 75 9.21 10.63 1.80
N ARG A 76 9.59 11.54 0.91
CA ARG A 76 10.09 11.22 -0.44
C ARG A 76 11.41 10.45 -0.41
N ALA A 77 12.32 10.80 0.49
CA ALA A 77 13.57 10.06 0.67
C ALA A 77 13.30 8.61 1.12
N ASN A 78 12.38 8.41 2.07
CA ASN A 78 12.00 7.07 2.51
C ASN A 78 11.36 6.23 1.39
N ILE A 79 10.51 6.85 0.55
CA ILE A 79 9.93 6.16 -0.62
C ILE A 79 11.03 5.71 -1.59
N ARG A 80 12.00 6.59 -1.87
CA ARG A 80 13.13 6.27 -2.76
C ARG A 80 13.96 5.09 -2.23
N ILE A 81 14.30 5.10 -0.94
CA ILE A 81 15.00 3.98 -0.29
C ILE A 81 14.18 2.68 -0.40
N GLY A 82 12.84 2.76 -0.31
CA GLY A 82 11.96 1.62 -0.53
C GLY A 82 12.11 1.03 -1.95
N PHE A 83 12.15 1.89 -2.97
CA PHE A 83 12.37 1.46 -4.36
C PHE A 83 13.77 0.90 -4.60
N GLU A 84 14.81 1.46 -3.98
CA GLU A 84 16.17 0.91 -4.04
C GLU A 84 16.21 -0.52 -3.49
N LYS A 85 15.57 -0.77 -2.34
CA LYS A 85 15.45 -2.14 -1.80
C LYS A 85 14.69 -3.10 -2.71
N LEU A 86 13.65 -2.63 -3.40
CA LEU A 86 12.93 -3.45 -4.37
C LEU A 86 13.83 -3.84 -5.55
N VAL A 87 14.70 -2.94 -6.01
CA VAL A 87 15.67 -3.24 -7.08
C VAL A 87 16.65 -4.33 -6.65
N ASP A 88 17.11 -4.32 -5.40
CA ASP A 88 18.02 -5.33 -4.87
C ASP A 88 17.37 -6.72 -4.77
N ILE A 89 16.09 -6.78 -4.38
CA ILE A 89 15.35 -8.03 -4.19
C ILE A 89 14.95 -8.67 -5.52
N VAL A 90 14.60 -7.86 -6.52
CA VAL A 90 14.08 -8.35 -7.80
C VAL A 90 15.25 -8.63 -8.76
N PRO A 91 15.57 -9.90 -9.07
CA PRO A 91 16.79 -10.22 -9.83
C PRO A 91 16.83 -9.62 -11.24
N THR A 92 15.65 -9.39 -11.83
CA THR A 92 15.47 -8.81 -13.17
C THR A 92 15.74 -7.30 -13.20
N LEU A 93 15.94 -6.66 -12.04
CA LEU A 93 16.19 -5.22 -11.90
C LEU A 93 17.66 -4.86 -11.64
N SER A 94 18.57 -5.84 -11.55
CA SER A 94 19.98 -5.69 -11.11
C SER A 94 20.88 -4.71 -11.88
N ASN A 95 20.44 -4.18 -13.03
CA ASN A 95 21.21 -3.28 -13.88
C ASN A 95 20.43 -2.00 -14.26
N GLY A 96 20.75 -0.89 -13.60
CA GLY A 96 20.43 0.48 -14.04
C GLY A 96 19.23 1.17 -13.36
N HIS A 97 19.10 2.47 -13.63
CA HIS A 97 17.96 3.29 -13.19
C HIS A 97 16.71 2.92 -14.00
N ARG A 98 15.66 2.45 -13.30
CA ARG A 98 14.37 2.12 -13.91
C ARG A 98 13.26 2.99 -13.34
N SER A 99 12.19 3.16 -14.12
CA SER A 99 11.02 3.91 -13.65
C SER A 99 10.32 3.17 -12.51
N GLU A 100 9.77 3.92 -11.55
CA GLU A 100 9.02 3.37 -10.42
C GLU A 100 7.91 2.42 -10.88
N ALA A 101 7.20 2.75 -11.97
CA ALA A 101 6.18 1.91 -12.57
C ALA A 101 6.71 0.54 -13.03
N LEU A 102 7.87 0.52 -13.67
CA LEU A 102 8.48 -0.73 -14.15
C LEU A 102 8.98 -1.57 -12.98
N ILE A 103 9.54 -0.95 -11.94
CA ILE A 103 9.96 -1.65 -10.71
C ILE A 103 8.76 -2.39 -10.11
N LEU A 104 7.62 -1.71 -9.93
CA LEU A 104 6.41 -2.32 -9.38
C LEU A 104 5.89 -3.47 -10.27
N GLN A 105 5.85 -3.27 -11.59
CA GLN A 105 5.43 -4.31 -12.53
C GLN A 105 6.31 -5.57 -12.41
N LYS A 106 7.63 -5.40 -12.30
CA LYS A 106 8.56 -6.53 -12.14
C LYS A 106 8.45 -7.19 -10.77
N CYS A 107 8.09 -6.46 -9.73
CA CYS A 107 7.78 -7.04 -8.42
C CYS A 107 6.54 -7.95 -8.48
N GLU A 108 5.48 -7.50 -9.15
CA GLU A 108 4.25 -8.29 -9.34
C GLU A 108 4.53 -9.59 -10.12
N GLU A 109 5.28 -9.47 -11.22
CA GLU A 109 5.70 -10.62 -12.03
C GLU A 109 6.48 -11.65 -11.21
N LEU A 110 7.43 -11.19 -10.38
CA LEU A 110 8.21 -12.06 -9.50
C LEU A 110 7.32 -12.79 -8.49
N LEU A 111 6.44 -12.07 -7.80
CA LEU A 111 5.54 -12.65 -6.80
C LEU A 111 4.61 -13.71 -7.42
N SER A 112 4.04 -13.41 -8.59
CA SER A 112 3.21 -14.35 -9.35
C SER A 112 3.99 -15.62 -9.71
N LYS A 113 5.20 -15.47 -10.26
CA LYS A 113 6.08 -16.58 -10.61
C LYS A 113 6.43 -17.44 -9.39
N GLN A 114 6.75 -16.80 -8.26
CA GLN A 114 7.13 -17.50 -7.04
C GLN A 114 5.94 -18.24 -6.41
N ASN A 115 4.74 -17.68 -6.46
CA ASN A 115 3.52 -18.38 -6.02
C ASN A 115 3.23 -19.63 -6.87
N ILE A 116 3.35 -19.52 -8.19
CA ILE A 116 3.19 -20.67 -9.11
C ILE A 116 4.26 -21.73 -8.81
N GLN A 117 5.51 -21.32 -8.64
CA GLN A 117 6.60 -22.24 -8.32
C GLN A 117 6.37 -22.96 -6.98
N ASN A 118 5.94 -22.23 -5.94
CA ASN A 118 5.62 -22.81 -4.65
C ASN A 118 4.47 -23.83 -4.75
N ALA A 119 3.41 -23.50 -5.50
CA ALA A 119 2.31 -24.42 -5.75
C ALA A 119 2.78 -25.69 -6.50
N ASN A 120 3.63 -25.53 -7.52
CA ASN A 120 4.20 -26.65 -8.27
C ASN A 120 5.06 -27.55 -7.38
N ILE A 121 5.93 -26.97 -6.54
CA ILE A 121 6.75 -27.74 -5.59
C ILE A 121 5.87 -28.52 -4.62
N LEU A 122 4.84 -27.88 -4.04
CA LEU A 122 3.90 -28.56 -3.16
C LEU A 122 3.17 -29.72 -3.87
N CYS A 123 2.75 -29.53 -5.11
CA CYS A 123 2.12 -30.58 -5.92
C CYS A 123 3.07 -31.77 -6.16
N VAL A 124 4.33 -31.50 -6.53
CA VAL A 124 5.32 -32.57 -6.75
C VAL A 124 5.55 -33.37 -5.48
N VAL A 125 5.78 -32.69 -4.35
CA VAL A 125 5.99 -33.34 -3.05
C VAL A 125 4.76 -34.17 -2.64
N ALA A 126 3.55 -33.65 -2.85
CA ALA A 126 2.32 -34.38 -2.54
C ALA A 126 2.17 -35.65 -3.41
N VAL A 127 2.48 -35.55 -4.70
CA VAL A 127 2.44 -36.71 -5.62
C VAL A 127 3.47 -37.77 -5.21
N GLU A 128 4.69 -37.35 -4.85
CA GLU A 128 5.73 -38.28 -4.38
C GLU A 128 5.31 -38.99 -3.09
N HIS A 129 4.75 -38.26 -2.13
CA HIS A 129 4.25 -38.85 -0.90
C HIS A 129 3.11 -39.85 -1.15
N LEU A 130 2.16 -39.52 -2.04
CA LEU A 130 1.10 -40.45 -2.42
C LEU A 130 1.66 -41.71 -3.09
N ARG A 131 2.70 -41.60 -3.92
CA ARG A 131 3.37 -42.77 -4.51
C ARG A 131 3.97 -43.68 -3.43
N GLN A 132 4.66 -43.12 -2.45
CA GLN A 132 5.22 -43.88 -1.32
C GLN A 132 4.15 -44.59 -0.50
N LEU A 133 3.00 -43.94 -0.27
CA LEU A 133 1.87 -44.54 0.43
C LEU A 133 1.27 -45.70 -0.36
N VAL A 134 1.13 -45.55 -1.68
CA VAL A 134 0.65 -46.62 -2.57
C VAL A 134 1.61 -47.82 -2.54
N GLU A 135 2.92 -47.57 -2.64
CA GLU A 135 3.95 -48.61 -2.59
C GLU A 135 3.98 -49.35 -1.25
N SER A 136 3.89 -48.61 -0.14
CA SER A 136 3.81 -49.18 1.21
C SER A 136 2.56 -50.05 1.38
N LYS A 137 1.41 -49.58 0.86
CA LYS A 137 0.15 -50.34 0.88
C LYS A 137 0.26 -51.62 0.05
N THR A 138 0.88 -51.57 -1.13
CA THR A 138 1.07 -52.76 -1.97
C THR A 138 1.98 -53.78 -1.28
N LEU A 139 3.07 -53.32 -0.65
CA LEU A 139 3.99 -54.19 0.09
C LEU A 139 3.31 -54.85 1.29
N LEU A 140 2.50 -54.09 2.05
CA LEU A 140 1.78 -54.64 3.20
C LEU A 140 0.76 -55.69 2.76
N LYS A 141 0.05 -55.46 1.64
CA LYS A 141 -0.86 -56.45 1.06
C LYS A 141 -0.14 -57.71 0.63
N GLU A 142 1.03 -57.58 0.02
CA GLU A 142 1.84 -58.73 -0.40
C GLU A 142 2.32 -59.53 0.81
N LYS A 143 2.88 -58.86 1.83
CA LYS A 143 3.28 -59.49 3.09
C LYS A 143 2.12 -60.22 3.77
N ALA A 144 0.93 -59.62 3.81
CA ALA A 144 -0.26 -60.26 4.35
C ALA A 144 -0.63 -61.53 3.58
N ARG A 145 -0.59 -61.50 2.24
CA ARG A 145 -0.81 -62.70 1.41
C ARG A 145 0.23 -63.78 1.69
N THR A 146 1.51 -63.43 1.80
CA THR A 146 2.58 -64.39 2.11
C THR A 146 2.36 -65.05 3.47
N LEU A 147 2.02 -64.27 4.50
CA LEU A 147 1.72 -64.80 5.83
C LEU A 147 0.50 -65.73 5.80
N GLN A 148 -0.55 -65.37 5.06
CA GLN A 148 -1.74 -66.20 4.92
C GLN A 148 -1.43 -67.55 4.25
N LEU A 149 -0.61 -67.55 3.20
CA LEU A 149 -0.12 -68.78 2.56
C LEU A 149 0.73 -69.64 3.52
N MET A 150 1.59 -69.02 4.33
CA MET A 150 2.44 -69.74 5.29
C MET A 150 1.63 -70.36 6.44
N LEU A 151 0.55 -69.72 6.86
CA LEU A 151 -0.32 -70.20 7.95
C LEU A 151 -1.34 -71.24 7.48
N GLY A 152 -1.41 -71.54 6.18
CA GLY A 152 -2.28 -72.59 5.64
C GLY A 152 -3.78 -72.25 5.68
N GLU A 153 -4.13 -71.00 5.95
CA GLU A 153 -5.51 -70.50 5.95
C GLU A 153 -5.87 -70.01 4.54
N MET A 154 -6.44 -70.89 3.71
CA MET A 154 -7.08 -70.51 2.44
C MET A 154 -8.54 -70.10 2.64
#